data_AF-C6Q340-F1
#
_entry.id   AF-C6Q340-F1
#
_cell.length_a   1.000
_cell.length_b   1.000
_cell.length_c   1.000
_cell.angle_alpha   90.00
_cell.angle_beta   90.00
_cell.angle_gamma   90.00
#
_symmetry.space_group_name_H-M   'P 1'
#
loop_
_entity.id
_entity.type
_entity.pdbx_description
1 polymer ?
#
loop_
_entity_poly.entity_id
_entity_poly.type
_entity_poly.pdbx_seq_one_letter_code
_entity_poly.pdbx_strand_id
1 'polypeptide(L)'
;AIRDTIKKPTGDILKSDVSSIKTLQVGGKGITNISGIENLTSLTYLELSNNQIISLEPLKGLTNLTYLELTNTNITDLESLRGLTKLTSLFLADNQINNLDPLKALVNLNSLSLVNNKIINIDPLMGLTNLNTLWLSNNQINDITSLNALTKLNKLFLDNNQITSIEPLKGLTNL
;
A
#
# COMPACT_ATOMS: atom_id res chain seq x y z
N ALA A 1 -5.26 22.00 -1.98
CA ALA A 1 -5.46 20.64 -2.53
C ALA A 1 -6.93 20.35 -2.83
N ILE A 2 -7.77 20.00 -1.84
CA ILE A 2 -9.20 19.69 -2.11
C ILE A 2 -9.93 20.90 -2.69
N ARG A 3 -9.78 22.09 -2.10
CA ARG A 3 -10.41 23.33 -2.60
C ARG A 3 -10.08 23.63 -4.05
N ASP A 4 -8.83 23.39 -4.46
CA ASP A 4 -8.39 23.57 -5.85
C ASP A 4 -9.07 22.53 -6.76
N THR A 5 -9.18 21.29 -6.29
CA THR A 5 -9.82 20.18 -7.02
C THR A 5 -11.31 20.46 -7.27
N ILE A 6 -12.01 20.99 -6.26
CA ILE A 6 -13.46 21.30 -6.35
C ILE A 6 -13.74 22.73 -6.84
N LYS A 7 -12.70 23.52 -7.15
CA LYS A 7 -12.79 24.95 -7.53
C LYS A 7 -13.63 25.79 -6.56
N LYS A 8 -13.48 25.54 -5.25
CA LYS A 8 -14.24 26.19 -4.17
C LYS A 8 -13.31 26.82 -3.13
N PRO A 9 -12.85 28.07 -3.35
CA PRO A 9 -11.82 28.69 -2.53
C PRO A 9 -12.31 29.03 -1.10
N THR A 10 -13.59 29.28 -0.91
CA THR A 10 -14.18 29.70 0.38
C THR A 10 -15.47 28.92 0.69
N GLY A 11 -16.01 29.10 1.90
CA GLY A 11 -17.21 28.42 2.37
C GLY A 11 -17.01 26.95 2.73
N ASP A 12 -18.06 26.34 3.25
CA ASP A 12 -18.05 24.94 3.72
C ASP A 12 -17.85 23.97 2.55
N ILE A 13 -17.10 22.90 2.79
CA ILE A 13 -16.98 21.79 1.83
C ILE A 13 -18.04 20.77 2.20
N LEU A 14 -19.02 20.59 1.32
CA LEU A 14 -20.10 19.62 1.49
C LEU A 14 -19.67 18.26 0.91
N LYS A 15 -20.28 17.18 1.40
CA LYS A 15 -20.04 15.83 0.86
C LYS A 15 -20.33 15.76 -0.65
N SER A 16 -21.35 16.47 -1.12
CA SER A 16 -21.67 16.59 -2.55
C SER A 16 -20.54 17.17 -3.38
N ASP A 17 -19.79 18.13 -2.83
CA ASP A 17 -18.67 18.81 -3.53
C ASP A 17 -17.52 17.84 -3.84
N VAL A 18 -17.44 16.77 -3.07
CA VAL A 18 -16.24 15.95 -2.87
C VAL A 18 -16.46 14.50 -3.35
N SER A 19 -17.73 14.11 -3.46
CA SER A 19 -18.17 12.74 -3.80
C SER A 19 -17.75 12.24 -5.19
N SER A 20 -17.45 13.13 -6.14
CA SER A 20 -17.05 12.78 -7.52
C SER A 20 -15.55 12.70 -7.73
N ILE A 21 -14.73 13.06 -6.72
CA ILE A 21 -13.28 13.03 -6.82
C ILE A 21 -12.81 11.57 -6.90
N LYS A 22 -12.11 11.24 -7.99
CA LYS A 22 -11.54 9.91 -8.23
C LYS A 22 -10.05 9.81 -7.94
N THR A 23 -9.35 10.94 -8.04
CA THR A 23 -7.91 11.02 -7.91
C THR A 23 -7.55 12.13 -6.94
N LEU A 24 -6.67 11.82 -6.00
CA LEU A 24 -6.08 12.80 -5.09
C LEU A 24 -4.59 12.54 -4.97
N GLN A 25 -3.78 13.57 -5.22
CA GLN A 25 -2.32 13.53 -5.12
C GLN A 25 -1.85 14.70 -4.26
N VAL A 26 -1.39 14.39 -3.05
CA VAL A 26 -1.05 15.42 -2.05
C VAL A 26 0.22 15.08 -1.28
N GLY A 27 1.21 14.51 -1.97
CA GLY A 27 2.52 14.26 -1.38
C GLY A 27 3.30 15.53 -0.98
N GLY A 28 4.14 15.41 0.06
CA GLY A 28 5.08 16.46 0.45
C GLY A 28 4.43 17.71 1.04
N LYS A 29 3.28 17.58 1.71
CA LYS A 29 2.51 18.73 2.24
C LYS A 29 2.55 18.84 3.76
N GLY A 30 3.30 17.98 4.44
CA GLY A 30 3.34 17.94 5.90
C GLY A 30 2.00 17.55 6.53
N ILE A 31 1.17 16.79 5.81
CA ILE A 31 -0.14 16.35 6.29
C ILE A 31 0.05 15.33 7.41
N THR A 32 -0.57 15.58 8.56
CA THR A 32 -0.56 14.65 9.71
C THR A 32 -1.91 13.98 9.93
N ASN A 33 -2.99 14.63 9.51
CA ASN A 33 -4.37 14.18 9.68
C ASN A 33 -5.09 14.18 8.33
N ILE A 34 -5.61 13.01 7.96
CA ILE A 34 -6.38 12.79 6.72
C ILE A 34 -7.88 12.62 6.98
N SER A 35 -8.38 12.96 8.18
CA SER A 35 -9.82 12.95 8.49
C SER A 35 -10.59 13.80 7.47
N GLY A 36 -11.78 13.34 7.10
CA GLY A 36 -12.58 13.89 6.03
C GLY A 36 -12.37 13.17 4.68
N ILE A 37 -11.23 12.50 4.47
CA ILE A 37 -10.96 11.74 3.24
C ILE A 37 -11.94 10.58 3.03
N GLU A 38 -12.53 10.05 4.11
CA GLU A 38 -13.58 9.03 4.08
C GLU A 38 -14.83 9.47 3.29
N ASN A 39 -14.99 10.78 3.05
CA ASN A 39 -16.07 11.33 2.22
C ASN A 39 -15.78 11.26 0.72
N LEU A 40 -14.53 11.02 0.29
CA LEU A 40 -14.13 10.81 -1.10
C LEU A 40 -14.50 9.40 -1.58
N THR A 41 -15.77 9.02 -1.46
CA THR A 41 -16.24 7.64 -1.69
C THR A 41 -16.01 7.10 -3.11
N SER A 42 -15.78 7.97 -4.09
CA SER A 42 -15.45 7.61 -5.48
C SER A 42 -13.95 7.49 -5.75
N LEU A 43 -13.09 7.66 -4.73
CA LEU A 43 -11.64 7.65 -4.89
C LEU A 43 -11.14 6.29 -5.36
N THR A 44 -10.41 6.27 -6.47
CA THR A 44 -9.77 5.09 -7.05
C THR A 44 -8.25 5.18 -7.01
N TYR A 45 -7.71 6.40 -6.93
CA TYR A 45 -6.28 6.69 -6.89
C TYR A 45 -5.97 7.67 -5.76
N LEU A 46 -5.08 7.28 -4.85
CA LEU A 46 -4.64 8.11 -3.73
C LEU A 46 -3.12 8.07 -3.58
N GLU A 47 -2.50 9.25 -3.64
CA GLU A 47 -1.08 9.46 -3.38
C GLU A 47 -0.91 10.44 -2.21
N LEU A 48 -0.15 10.00 -1.20
CA LEU A 48 0.00 10.66 0.08
C LEU A 48 1.46 10.66 0.57
N SER A 49 2.44 10.35 -0.28
CA SER A 49 3.84 10.16 0.10
C SER A 49 4.47 11.40 0.73
N ASN A 50 5.53 11.20 1.50
CA ASN A 50 6.29 12.30 2.11
C ASN A 50 5.41 13.22 2.98
N ASN A 51 4.48 12.61 3.72
CA ASN A 51 3.67 13.26 4.73
C ASN A 51 3.97 12.62 6.10
N GLN A 52 3.28 13.03 7.17
CA GLN A 52 3.53 12.55 8.54
C GLN A 52 2.24 11.98 9.14
N ILE A 53 1.60 11.07 8.39
CA ILE A 53 0.24 10.60 8.67
C ILE A 53 0.24 9.71 9.91
N ILE A 54 -0.53 10.11 10.93
CA ILE A 54 -0.56 9.40 12.22
C ILE A 54 -1.50 8.19 12.20
N SER A 55 -2.55 8.23 11.37
CA SER A 55 -3.56 7.17 11.32
C SER A 55 -4.14 7.00 9.92
N LEU A 56 -4.33 5.73 9.53
CA LEU A 56 -4.98 5.34 8.28
C LEU A 56 -6.48 5.03 8.45
N GLU A 57 -7.05 5.16 9.65
CA GLU A 57 -8.47 4.85 9.90
C GLU A 57 -9.44 5.49 8.90
N PRO A 58 -9.25 6.77 8.50
CA PRO A 58 -10.09 7.40 7.47
C PRO A 58 -10.12 6.69 6.10
N LEU A 59 -9.14 5.83 5.80
CA LEU A 59 -9.07 5.07 4.55
C LEU A 59 -9.96 3.81 4.55
N LYS A 60 -10.36 3.31 5.72
CA LYS A 60 -11.01 1.99 5.88
C LYS A 60 -12.25 1.77 5.00
N GLY A 61 -13.00 2.84 4.74
CA GLY A 61 -14.21 2.82 3.92
C GLY A 61 -13.99 3.05 2.42
N LEU A 62 -12.78 3.39 1.97
CA LEU A 62 -12.47 3.75 0.59
C LEU A 62 -12.27 2.53 -0.31
N THR A 63 -13.25 1.62 -0.28
CA THR A 63 -13.23 0.29 -0.93
C THR A 63 -13.17 0.32 -2.47
N ASN A 64 -13.25 1.51 -3.08
CA ASN A 64 -13.05 1.70 -4.52
C ASN A 64 -11.58 1.95 -4.91
N LEU A 65 -10.67 2.08 -3.94
CA LEU A 65 -9.25 2.28 -4.21
C LEU A 65 -8.66 1.11 -4.99
N THR A 66 -7.96 1.47 -6.08
CA THR A 66 -7.22 0.55 -6.95
C THR A 66 -5.71 0.82 -6.90
N TYR A 67 -5.33 2.05 -6.55
CA TYR A 67 -3.97 2.52 -6.37
C TYR A 67 -3.87 3.29 -5.05
N LEU A 68 -2.91 2.91 -4.21
CA LEU A 68 -2.59 3.61 -2.97
C LEU A 68 -1.07 3.72 -2.79
N GLU A 69 -0.61 4.94 -2.59
CA GLU A 69 0.79 5.24 -2.37
C GLU A 69 0.97 6.10 -1.10
N LEU A 70 1.75 5.53 -0.17
CA LEU A 70 1.98 6.00 1.19
C LEU A 70 3.47 5.93 1.54
N THR A 71 4.34 6.15 0.55
CA THR A 71 5.79 6.10 0.72
C THR A 71 6.25 7.18 1.69
N ASN A 72 7.11 6.86 2.65
CA ASN A 72 7.65 7.81 3.62
C ASN A 72 6.54 8.58 4.37
N THR A 73 5.69 7.86 5.12
CA THR A 73 4.56 8.44 5.85
C THR A 73 4.49 8.09 7.34
N ASN A 74 5.51 7.40 7.88
CA ASN A 74 5.62 6.94 9.27
C ASN A 74 4.62 5.84 9.68
N ILE A 75 4.11 5.06 8.73
CA ILE A 75 3.12 4.01 9.01
C ILE A 75 3.78 2.84 9.78
N THR A 76 3.06 2.34 10.79
CA THR A 76 3.40 1.12 11.53
C THR A 76 2.30 0.05 11.43
N ASP A 77 1.04 0.48 11.28
CA ASP A 77 -0.15 -0.37 11.27
C ASP A 77 -0.90 -0.25 9.93
N LEU A 78 -1.38 -1.40 9.44
CA LEU A 78 -2.08 -1.55 8.16
C LEU A 78 -3.53 -2.02 8.33
N GLU A 79 -4.05 -2.14 9.56
CA GLU A 79 -5.41 -2.68 9.79
C GLU A 79 -6.50 -1.99 8.96
N SER A 80 -6.42 -0.67 8.81
CA SER A 80 -7.39 0.09 8.02
C SER A 80 -7.36 -0.25 6.52
N LEU A 81 -6.31 -0.93 6.02
CA LEU A 81 -6.21 -1.37 4.62
C LEU A 81 -6.87 -2.73 4.35
N ARG A 82 -7.21 -3.51 5.40
CA ARG A 82 -7.69 -4.90 5.31
C ARG A 82 -8.86 -5.10 4.34
N GLY A 83 -9.75 -4.12 4.24
CA GLY A 83 -10.95 -4.16 3.40
C GLY A 83 -10.77 -3.64 1.98
N LEU A 84 -9.60 -3.10 1.60
CA LEU A 84 -9.37 -2.43 0.32
C LEU A 84 -9.07 -3.42 -0.81
N THR A 85 -9.91 -4.45 -0.94
CA THR A 85 -9.69 -5.63 -1.77
C THR A 85 -9.63 -5.37 -3.28
N LYS A 86 -9.99 -4.16 -3.74
CA LYS A 86 -9.83 -3.73 -5.13
C LYS A 86 -8.43 -3.17 -5.46
N LEU A 87 -7.55 -3.04 -4.47
CA LEU A 87 -6.18 -2.59 -4.69
C LEU A 87 -5.44 -3.51 -5.66
N THR A 88 -4.84 -2.88 -6.67
CA THR A 88 -3.96 -3.52 -7.66
C THR A 88 -2.52 -3.03 -7.51
N SER A 89 -2.32 -1.84 -6.95
CA SER A 89 -1.01 -1.27 -6.66
C SER A 89 -0.99 -0.67 -5.26
N LEU A 90 0.00 -1.07 -4.46
CA LEU A 90 0.20 -0.59 -3.10
C LEU A 90 1.68 -0.30 -2.86
N PHE A 91 1.99 0.96 -2.57
CA PHE A 91 3.35 1.43 -2.31
C PHE A 91 3.47 1.94 -0.87
N LEU A 92 4.27 1.23 -0.08
CA LEU A 92 4.45 1.42 1.36
C LEU A 92 5.94 1.53 1.74
N ALA A 93 6.78 1.95 0.80
CA ALA A 93 8.22 2.08 1.04
C ALA A 93 8.53 3.12 2.13
N ASP A 94 9.67 2.97 2.80
CA ASP A 94 10.17 3.93 3.80
C ASP A 94 9.20 4.16 4.97
N ASN A 95 8.69 3.07 5.54
CA ASN A 95 7.81 3.10 6.70
C ASN A 95 8.40 2.24 7.84
N GLN A 96 7.60 1.91 8.84
CA GLN A 96 8.03 1.14 10.02
C GLN A 96 7.18 -0.12 10.20
N ILE A 97 6.70 -0.68 9.09
CA ILE A 97 5.80 -1.82 9.06
C ILE A 97 6.56 -3.09 9.43
N ASN A 98 5.94 -3.92 10.26
CA ASN A 98 6.44 -5.27 10.60
C ASN A 98 5.35 -6.35 10.47
N ASN A 99 4.08 -5.97 10.51
CA ASN A 99 2.94 -6.89 10.40
C ASN A 99 2.24 -6.73 9.04
N LEU A 100 2.15 -7.82 8.29
CA LEU A 100 1.52 -7.86 6.96
C LEU A 100 0.17 -8.59 6.97
N ASP A 101 -0.34 -9.05 8.11
CA ASP A 101 -1.63 -9.73 8.23
C ASP A 101 -2.82 -9.00 7.59
N PRO A 102 -2.91 -7.66 7.67
CA PRO A 102 -3.98 -6.92 6.99
C PRO A 102 -3.96 -7.07 5.45
N LEU A 103 -2.83 -7.42 4.85
CA LEU A 103 -2.69 -7.53 3.40
C LEU A 103 -3.19 -8.87 2.83
N LYS A 104 -3.43 -9.90 3.66
CA LYS A 104 -3.81 -11.27 3.24
C LYS A 104 -4.98 -11.32 2.26
N ALA A 105 -5.95 -10.41 2.41
CA ALA A 105 -7.16 -10.37 1.60
C ALA A 105 -7.02 -9.57 0.29
N LEU A 106 -5.90 -8.89 0.07
CA LEU A 106 -5.68 -8.01 -1.08
C LEU A 106 -5.23 -8.78 -2.33
N VAL A 107 -5.94 -9.88 -2.64
CA VAL A 107 -5.57 -10.88 -3.66
C VAL A 107 -5.51 -10.33 -5.09
N ASN A 108 -6.01 -9.11 -5.32
CA ASN A 108 -5.95 -8.42 -6.61
C ASN A 108 -4.65 -7.60 -6.80
N LEU A 109 -3.78 -7.55 -5.79
CA LEU A 109 -2.49 -6.86 -5.90
C LEU A 109 -1.65 -7.46 -7.02
N ASN A 110 -1.21 -6.57 -7.91
CA ASN A 110 -0.28 -6.86 -8.99
C ASN A 110 1.12 -6.28 -8.69
N SER A 111 1.17 -5.12 -8.03
CA SER A 111 2.41 -4.45 -7.64
C SER A 111 2.37 -4.10 -6.15
N LEU A 112 3.38 -4.54 -5.41
CA LEU A 112 3.52 -4.28 -3.97
C LEU A 112 4.94 -3.85 -3.64
N SER A 113 5.11 -2.64 -3.10
CA SER A 113 6.39 -2.17 -2.58
C SER A 113 6.33 -2.04 -1.07
N LEU A 114 7.27 -2.72 -0.40
CA LEU A 114 7.48 -2.75 1.04
C LEU A 114 8.96 -2.47 1.37
N VAL A 115 9.67 -1.80 0.47
CA VAL A 115 11.09 -1.46 0.63
C VAL A 115 11.33 -0.65 1.89
N ASN A 116 12.45 -0.90 2.58
CA ASN A 116 12.86 -0.13 3.75
C ASN A 116 11.77 -0.08 4.83
N ASN A 117 11.49 -1.25 5.39
CA ASN A 117 10.57 -1.44 6.52
C ASN A 117 11.25 -2.32 7.58
N LYS A 118 10.47 -2.87 8.53
CA LYS A 118 10.94 -3.72 9.62
C LYS A 118 10.35 -5.14 9.51
N ILE A 119 10.17 -5.63 8.29
CA ILE A 119 9.47 -6.89 8.01
C ILE A 119 10.40 -8.07 8.26
N ILE A 120 9.89 -9.06 8.99
CA ILE A 120 10.57 -10.34 9.23
C ILE A 120 9.76 -11.48 8.59
N ASN A 121 8.44 -11.50 8.81
CA ASN A 121 7.54 -12.53 8.32
C ASN A 121 6.75 -12.04 7.08
N ILE A 122 6.82 -12.82 6.00
CA ILE A 122 6.09 -12.57 4.75
C ILE A 122 5.07 -13.66 4.40
N ASP A 123 4.76 -14.61 5.28
CA ASP A 123 3.67 -15.58 5.13
C ASP A 123 2.32 -14.96 4.76
N PRO A 124 1.95 -13.77 5.27
CA PRO A 124 0.72 -13.09 4.85
C PRO A 124 0.61 -12.83 3.34
N LEU A 125 1.73 -12.85 2.61
CA LEU A 125 1.77 -12.62 1.17
C LEU A 125 1.49 -13.88 0.34
N MET A 126 1.47 -15.09 0.93
CA MET A 126 1.41 -16.36 0.19
C MET A 126 0.20 -16.48 -0.76
N GLY A 127 -0.92 -15.82 -0.41
CA GLY A 127 -2.16 -15.83 -1.18
C GLY A 127 -2.23 -14.79 -2.30
N LEU A 128 -1.26 -13.88 -2.39
CA LEU A 128 -1.26 -12.76 -3.35
C LEU A 128 -0.75 -13.20 -4.73
N THR A 129 -1.30 -14.29 -5.25
CA THR A 129 -0.86 -15.00 -6.46
C THR A 129 -0.97 -14.19 -7.76
N ASN A 130 -1.59 -13.01 -7.73
CA ASN A 130 -1.62 -12.06 -8.84
C ASN A 130 -0.42 -11.09 -8.89
N LEU A 131 0.46 -11.11 -7.88
CA LEU A 131 1.65 -10.27 -7.85
C LEU A 131 2.54 -10.56 -9.06
N ASN A 132 2.80 -9.51 -9.82
CA ASN A 132 3.75 -9.49 -10.92
C ASN A 132 5.07 -8.85 -10.49
N THR A 133 5.00 -7.82 -9.65
CA THR A 133 6.18 -7.14 -9.13
C THR A 133 6.11 -6.99 -7.61
N LEU A 134 7.18 -7.42 -6.93
CA LEU A 134 7.30 -7.37 -5.47
C LEU A 134 8.66 -6.79 -5.06
N TRP A 135 8.63 -5.68 -4.33
CA TRP A 135 9.82 -5.08 -3.76
C TRP A 135 9.84 -5.25 -2.24
N LEU A 136 10.82 -5.99 -1.73
CA LEU A 136 11.00 -6.32 -0.32
C LEU A 136 12.41 -5.97 0.19
N SER A 137 13.19 -5.24 -0.61
CA SER A 137 14.56 -4.86 -0.28
C SER A 137 14.64 -4.06 1.02
N ASN A 138 15.77 -4.15 1.74
CA ASN A 138 16.01 -3.44 3.00
C ASN A 138 14.97 -3.79 4.07
N ASN A 139 14.88 -5.08 4.40
CA ASN A 139 14.05 -5.62 5.48
C ASN A 139 14.89 -6.61 6.32
N GLN A 140 14.23 -7.43 7.14
CA GLN A 140 14.85 -8.40 8.04
C GLN A 140 14.35 -9.83 7.74
N ILE A 141 13.95 -10.07 6.50
CA ILE A 141 13.37 -11.33 6.05
C ILE A 141 14.46 -12.39 6.00
N ASN A 142 14.20 -13.58 6.56
CA ASN A 142 15.09 -14.73 6.49
C ASN A 142 14.44 -15.95 5.83
N ASP A 143 13.12 -16.10 5.97
CA ASP A 143 12.33 -17.14 5.32
C ASP A 143 11.51 -16.56 4.17
N ILE A 144 11.67 -17.15 2.99
CA ILE A 144 10.97 -16.79 1.76
C ILE A 144 10.12 -17.95 1.20
N THR A 145 9.83 -18.96 2.03
CA THR A 145 9.03 -20.13 1.63
C THR A 145 7.68 -19.73 1.06
N SER A 146 7.04 -18.69 1.61
CA SER A 146 5.76 -18.16 1.15
C SER A 146 5.75 -17.62 -0.27
N LEU A 147 6.92 -17.32 -0.86
CA LEU A 147 7.03 -16.83 -2.24
C LEU A 147 6.85 -17.94 -3.28
N ASN A 148 6.96 -19.22 -2.92
CA ASN A 148 6.91 -20.34 -3.86
C ASN A 148 5.60 -20.42 -4.68
N ALA A 149 4.50 -19.89 -4.14
CA ALA A 149 3.17 -19.89 -4.77
C ALA A 149 2.97 -18.69 -5.72
N LEU A 150 3.84 -17.68 -5.68
CA LEU A 150 3.71 -16.43 -6.43
C LEU A 150 4.25 -16.56 -7.87
N THR A 151 3.79 -17.58 -8.58
CA THR A 151 4.28 -18.00 -9.91
C THR A 151 4.14 -16.94 -11.01
N LYS A 152 3.35 -15.88 -10.81
CA LYS A 152 3.22 -14.75 -11.73
C LYS A 152 4.26 -13.64 -11.54
N LEU A 153 5.12 -13.74 -10.53
CA LEU A 153 6.19 -12.77 -10.32
C LEU A 153 7.13 -12.75 -11.52
N ASN A 154 7.29 -11.56 -12.11
CA ASN A 154 8.27 -11.25 -13.15
C ASN A 154 9.42 -10.40 -12.61
N LYS A 155 9.21 -9.76 -11.46
CA LYS A 155 10.19 -8.88 -10.82
C LYS A 155 10.12 -9.06 -9.31
N LEU A 156 11.24 -9.47 -8.72
CA LEU A 156 11.38 -9.70 -7.29
C LEU A 156 12.68 -9.07 -6.79
N PHE A 157 12.57 -8.18 -5.81
CA PHE A 157 13.70 -7.49 -5.20
C PHE A 157 13.78 -7.85 -3.72
N LEU A 158 14.88 -8.51 -3.33
CA LEU A 158 15.09 -9.09 -2.00
C LEU A 158 16.42 -8.65 -1.37
N ASP A 159 17.17 -7.75 -2.01
CA ASP A 159 18.46 -7.29 -1.52
C ASP A 159 18.38 -6.68 -0.11
N ASN A 160 19.48 -6.74 0.63
CA ASN A 160 19.56 -6.24 2.01
C ASN A 160 18.49 -6.86 2.93
N ASN A 161 18.41 -8.19 2.93
CA ASN A 161 17.67 -9.04 3.86
C ASN A 161 18.62 -10.05 4.53
N GLN A 162 18.08 -10.98 5.32
CA GLN A 162 18.81 -12.03 6.05
C GLN A 162 18.58 -13.43 5.43
N ILE A 163 18.33 -13.48 4.13
CA ILE A 163 18.01 -14.70 3.38
C ILE A 163 19.28 -15.52 3.17
N THR A 164 19.23 -16.80 3.53
CA THR A 164 20.36 -17.74 3.40
C THR A 164 20.15 -18.80 2.33
N SER A 165 18.91 -18.97 1.85
CA SER A 165 18.55 -19.93 0.81
C SER A 165 17.53 -19.34 -0.15
N ILE A 166 17.72 -19.64 -1.44
CA ILE A 166 16.81 -19.27 -2.52
C ILE A 166 16.04 -20.47 -3.10
N GLU A 167 16.13 -21.66 -2.49
CA GLU A 167 15.40 -22.85 -2.97
C GLU A 167 13.88 -22.60 -3.14
N PRO A 168 13.19 -21.82 -2.29
CA PRO A 168 11.77 -21.49 -2.52
C PRO A 168 11.47 -20.80 -3.86
N LEU A 169 12.46 -20.17 -4.49
CA LEU A 169 12.29 -19.46 -5.77
C LEU A 169 12.40 -20.38 -6.99
N LYS A 170 12.83 -21.63 -6.84
CA LYS A 170 13.12 -22.57 -7.94
C LYS A 170 11.95 -22.81 -8.90
N GLY A 171 10.71 -22.69 -8.41
CA GLY A 171 9.49 -22.85 -9.22
C GLY A 171 9.03 -21.57 -9.93
N LEU A 172 9.64 -20.42 -9.66
CA LEU A 172 9.23 -19.12 -10.21
C LEU A 172 9.88 -18.87 -11.57
N THR A 173 9.41 -19.63 -12.56
CA THR A 173 9.97 -19.64 -13.93
C THR A 173 9.88 -18.32 -14.71
N ASN A 174 9.14 -17.33 -14.21
CA ASN A 174 9.00 -16.01 -14.80
C ASN A 174 10.02 -14.97 -14.29
N LEU A 175 10.87 -15.34 -13.31
CA LEU A 175 11.93 -14.50 -12.73
C LEU A 175 13.25 -14.68 -13.50
#